data_AF-A0A9P5XJ04-F1
#
_entry.id   AF-A0A9P5XJ04-F1
#
_cell.length_a   1.000
_cell.length_b   1.000
_cell.length_c   1.000
_cell.angle_alpha   90.00
_cell.angle_beta   90.00
_cell.angle_gamma   90.00
#
_symmetry.space_group_name_H-M   'P 1'
#
loop_
_entity.id
_entity.type
_entity.pdbx_description
1 polymer ?
#
loop_
_entity_poly.entity_id
_entity_poly.type
_entity_poly.pdbx_seq_one_letter_code
_entity_poly.pdbx_strand_id
1 'polypeptide(L)'
;MFTYEFIHRVQNFTRPPQIDEAHERSIYTDLLLGILKKIRRKRPSLRLIVSSATLDATSFKDYFTSSTSPEEATIISLEGRMYPVEVAYLQEPTADYVRKAAEVAWNINLRVYSIFR
;
A
#
# COMPACT_ATOMS: atom_id res chain seq x y z
N MET A 1 1.00 -3.75 8.85
CA MET A 1 0.27 -2.51 9.21
C MET A 1 -0.10 -1.84 7.91
N PHE A 2 -1.38 -1.81 7.52
CA PHE A 2 -1.81 -1.21 6.26
C PHE A 2 -2.44 0.16 6.56
N THR A 3 -1.92 1.20 5.94
CA THR A 3 -2.32 2.60 6.19
C THR A 3 -3.23 3.07 5.05
N TYR A 4 -4.52 3.23 5.35
CA TYR A 4 -5.51 3.74 4.39
C TYR A 4 -5.72 5.23 4.61
N GLU A 5 -5.46 6.09 3.62
CA GLU A 5 -5.79 7.51 3.75
C GLU A 5 -7.23 7.78 3.30
N PHE A 6 -8.01 8.37 4.18
CA PHE A 6 -9.42 8.72 3.95
C PHE A 6 -9.56 10.23 3.94
N ILE A 7 -9.72 10.81 2.76
CA ILE A 7 -9.97 12.25 2.61
C ILE A 7 -11.49 12.46 2.54
N HIS A 8 -12.08 12.97 3.62
CA HIS A 8 -13.54 13.04 3.82
C HIS A 8 -14.14 14.44 3.60
N ARG A 9 -15.28 14.52 2.91
CA ARG A 9 -16.53 15.13 3.43
C ARG A 9 -17.75 14.52 2.73
N VAL A 10 -18.70 14.01 3.52
CA VAL A 10 -19.89 13.27 3.10
C VAL A 10 -21.02 14.21 2.70
N GLN A 11 -21.53 14.08 1.47
CA GLN A 11 -22.90 13.67 1.13
C GLN A 11 -23.04 13.54 -0.41
N ASN A 12 -23.88 12.60 -0.84
CA ASN A 12 -24.26 12.19 -2.21
C ASN A 12 -23.39 11.13 -2.92
N PHE A 13 -24.10 10.26 -3.63
CA PHE A 13 -23.79 8.84 -3.88
C PHE A 13 -23.04 8.64 -5.20
N THR A 14 -21.73 8.93 -5.23
CA THR A 14 -20.82 8.51 -6.32
C THR A 14 -19.56 7.90 -5.71
N ARG A 15 -19.21 6.67 -6.13
CA ARG A 15 -17.98 5.99 -5.68
C ARG A 15 -16.76 6.87 -5.98
N PRO A 16 -15.96 7.27 -4.98
CA PRO A 16 -14.76 8.05 -5.23
C PRO A 16 -13.72 7.19 -5.99
N PRO A 17 -12.90 7.79 -6.87
CA PRO A 17 -11.70 7.12 -7.37
C PRO A 17 -10.82 6.72 -6.19
N GLN A 18 -10.28 5.50 -6.25
CA GLN A 18 -9.34 4.95 -5.30
C GLN A 18 -8.01 4.71 -6.02
N ILE A 19 -6.92 5.16 -5.40
CA ILE A 19 -5.55 4.82 -5.80
C ILE A 19 -5.04 3.82 -4.78
N ASP A 20 -4.69 2.64 -5.25
CA ASP A 20 -4.14 1.58 -4.41
C ASP A 20 -2.63 1.47 -4.58
N GLU A 21 -1.96 0.92 -3.57
CA GLU A 21 -0.51 0.72 -3.52
C GLU A 21 0.31 1.96 -3.91
N ALA A 22 -0.12 3.13 -3.44
CA ALA A 22 0.57 4.39 -3.72
C ALA A 22 2.03 4.42 -3.24
N HIS A 23 2.42 3.49 -2.37
CA HIS A 23 3.78 3.31 -1.89
C HIS A 23 4.75 2.75 -2.95
N GLU A 24 4.27 2.15 -4.04
CA GLU A 24 5.12 1.67 -5.13
C GLU A 24 5.75 2.80 -5.95
N ARG A 25 5.27 4.05 -5.79
CA ARG A 25 5.83 5.26 -6.43
C ARG A 25 6.05 5.10 -7.94
N SER A 26 5.09 4.46 -8.64
CA SER A 26 5.10 4.34 -10.09
C SER A 26 4.87 5.70 -10.77
N ILE A 27 5.52 5.94 -11.91
CA ILE A 27 5.38 7.17 -12.69
C ILE A 27 3.92 7.49 -13.06
N TYR A 28 3.13 6.45 -13.33
CA TYR A 28 1.72 6.62 -13.66
C TYR A 28 0.90 7.07 -12.46
N THR A 29 1.20 6.52 -11.28
CA THR A 29 0.54 6.90 -10.02
C THR A 29 0.87 8.33 -9.66
N ASP A 30 2.14 8.76 -9.76
CA ASP A 30 2.55 10.13 -9.47
C ASP A 30 1.93 11.15 -10.43
N LEU A 31 1.90 10.83 -11.73
CA LEU A 31 1.24 11.66 -12.73
C LEU A 31 -0.27 11.79 -12.44
N LEU A 32 -0.92 10.68 -12.10
CA LEU A 32 -2.34 10.64 -11.74
C LEU A 32 -2.63 11.50 -10.50
N LEU A 33 -1.82 11.39 -9.45
CA LEU A 33 -1.92 12.21 -8.23
C LEU A 33 -1.78 13.70 -8.55
N GLY A 34 -0.84 14.06 -9.43
CA GLY A 34 -0.66 15.43 -9.91
C GLY A 34 -1.87 15.97 -10.67
N ILE A 35 -2.47 15.16 -11.54
CA ILE A 35 -3.68 15.52 -12.30
C ILE A 35 -4.88 15.64 -11.35
N LEU A 36 -5.06 14.69 -10.43
CA LEU A 36 -6.16 14.69 -9.46
C LEU A 36 -6.09 15.90 -8.52
N LYS A 37 -4.89 16.31 -8.08
CA LYS A 37 -4.71 17.55 -7.31
C LYS A 37 -5.21 18.77 -8.10
N LYS A 38 -4.92 18.86 -9.40
CA LYS A 38 -5.43 19.94 -10.27
C LYS A 38 -6.95 19.86 -10.45
N ILE A 39 -7.52 18.67 -10.63
CA ILE A 39 -8.97 18.48 -10.78
C ILE A 39 -9.70 18.83 -9.49
N ARG A 40 -9.18 18.45 -8.33
CA ARG A 40 -9.76 18.74 -7.01
C ARG A 40 -9.88 20.24 -6.75
N ARG A 41 -8.90 21.05 -7.20
CA ARG A 41 -8.99 22.52 -7.16
C ARG A 41 -10.17 23.08 -7.97
N LYS A 42 -10.53 22.45 -9.10
CA LYS A 42 -11.67 22.85 -9.93
C LYS A 42 -13.00 22.23 -9.49
N ARG A 43 -12.94 21.08 -8.81
CA ARG A 43 -14.10 20.33 -8.33
C ARG A 43 -13.92 19.97 -6.84
N PRO A 44 -14.21 20.91 -5.91
CA PRO A 44 -14.06 20.68 -4.48
C PRO A 44 -14.94 19.55 -3.92
N SER A 45 -15.98 19.15 -4.64
CA SER A 45 -16.83 18.00 -4.28
C SER A 45 -16.21 16.63 -4.62
N LEU A 46 -15.05 16.59 -5.29
CA LEU A 46 -14.36 15.35 -5.62
C LEU A 46 -13.70 14.76 -4.37
N ARG A 47 -14.13 13.55 -4.02
CA ARG A 47 -13.53 12.73 -2.96
C ARG A 47 -12.49 11.78 -3.56
N LEU A 48 -11.38 11.56 -2.86
CA LEU A 48 -10.28 10.69 -3.29
C LEU A 48 -9.88 9.80 -2.12
N ILE A 49 -9.65 8.51 -2.40
CA ILE A 49 -9.09 7.56 -1.44
C ILE A 49 -7.71 7.15 -1.95
N VAL A 50 -6.71 7.18 -1.07
CA VAL A 50 -5.34 6.73 -1.38
C VAL A 50 -4.96 5.67 -0.36
N SER A 51 -4.72 4.44 -0.78
CA SER A 51 -4.25 3.36 0.09
C SER A 51 -2.76 3.11 -0.08
N SER A 52 -2.09 2.82 1.05
CA SER A 52 -0.66 2.55 1.14
C SER A 52 -0.40 1.45 2.17
N ALA A 53 0.62 0.61 1.94
CA ALA A 53 1.06 -0.36 2.93
C ALA A 53 2.13 0.19 3.90
N THR A 54 2.60 1.43 3.70
CA THR A 54 3.80 1.98 4.38
C THR A 54 3.56 3.33 5.07
N LEU A 55 4.55 3.77 5.86
CA LEU A 55 4.54 5.03 6.64
C LEU A 55 4.44 6.32 5.79
N ASP A 56 4.50 6.19 4.47
CA ASP A 56 4.49 7.30 3.50
C ASP A 56 3.15 8.08 3.43
N ALA A 57 2.14 7.64 4.19
CA ALA A 57 0.84 8.31 4.34
C ALA A 57 0.99 9.81 4.66
N THR A 58 1.83 10.17 5.63
CA THR A 58 2.04 11.57 6.03
C THR A 58 2.46 12.48 4.86
N SER A 59 3.29 11.97 3.94
CA SER A 59 3.71 12.73 2.77
C SER A 59 2.57 12.95 1.76
N PHE A 60 1.66 11.99 1.61
CA PHE A 60 0.46 12.15 0.79
C PHE A 60 -0.51 13.17 1.41
N LYS A 61 -0.72 13.10 2.74
CA LYS A 61 -1.49 14.12 3.45
C LYS A 61 -0.94 15.52 3.23
N ASP A 62 0.36 15.73 3.41
CA ASP A 62 0.99 17.05 3.23
C ASP A 62 0.87 17.53 1.78
N TYR A 63 1.05 16.63 0.81
CA TYR A 63 0.89 16.93 -0.60
C TYR A 63 -0.51 17.47 -0.93
N PHE A 64 -1.58 16.88 -0.36
CA PHE A 64 -2.96 17.30 -0.62
C PHE A 64 -3.45 18.45 0.27
N THR A 65 -2.83 18.70 1.44
CA THR A 65 -3.32 19.67 2.45
C THR A 65 -2.75 21.09 2.26
N SER A 66 -1.60 21.25 1.59
CA SER A 66 -0.83 22.50 1.44
C SER A 66 -1.56 23.74 0.87
N SER A 67 -2.84 23.67 0.48
CA SER A 67 -3.49 24.74 -0.29
C SER A 67 -4.77 25.35 0.29
N THR A 68 -5.48 24.79 1.28
CA THR A 68 -6.80 25.37 1.66
C THR A 68 -7.26 25.18 3.11
N SER A 69 -6.99 24.05 3.80
CA SER A 69 -7.28 23.92 5.24
C SER A 69 -6.68 22.65 5.85
N PRO A 70 -6.20 22.64 7.12
CA PRO A 70 -5.64 21.44 7.78
C PRO A 70 -6.61 20.26 7.93
N GLU A 71 -7.92 20.51 7.86
CA GLU A 71 -8.97 19.51 8.06
C GLU A 71 -9.37 18.74 6.78
N GLU A 72 -8.72 19.01 5.64
CA GLU A 72 -9.16 18.48 4.35
C GLU A 72 -8.71 17.03 4.06
N ALA A 73 -7.80 16.46 4.86
CA ALA A 73 -7.28 15.10 4.68
C ALA A 73 -7.05 14.39 6.02
N THR A 74 -7.43 13.12 6.11
CA THR A 74 -7.29 12.29 7.33
C THR A 74 -6.60 10.98 7.00
N ILE A 75 -5.68 10.57 7.89
CA ILE A 75 -4.98 9.28 7.81
C ILE A 75 -5.75 8.28 8.66
N ILE A 76 -6.08 7.12 8.11
CA ILE A 76 -6.71 6.01 8.84
C ILE A 76 -5.76 4.82 8.82
N SER A 77 -5.25 4.43 9.98
CA SER A 77 -4.46 3.19 10.10
C SER A 77 -5.39 2.01 10.33
N LEU A 78 -5.28 0.96 9.50
CA LEU A 78 -5.95 -0.31 9.75
C LEU A 78 -4.90 -1.36 10.16
N GLU A 79 -5.05 -1.85 11.38
CA GLU A 79 -4.20 -2.92 11.89
C GLU A 79 -4.69 -4.26 11.32
N GLY A 80 -3.90 -4.82 10.40
CA GLY A 80 -4.08 -6.19 9.94
C GLY A 80 -3.67 -7.18 11.03
N ARG A 81 -4.32 -8.35 11.07
CA ARG A 81 -3.87 -9.45 11.91
C ARG A 81 -2.59 -10.03 11.31
N MET A 82 -1.50 -9.97 12.06
CA MET A 82 -0.24 -10.62 11.68
C MET A 82 -0.02 -11.83 12.59
N TYR A 83 0.32 -12.96 11.99
CA TYR A 83 0.77 -14.15 12.72
C TYR A 83 2.30 -14.16 12.74
N PRO A 84 2.95 -14.69 13.79
CA PRO A 84 4.40 -14.80 13.82
C PRO A 84 4.88 -15.66 12.65
N VAL A 85 5.84 -15.15 11.89
CA VAL A 85 6.48 -15.84 10.76
C VAL A 85 7.95 -16.04 11.09
N GLU A 86 8.45 -17.27 10.93
CA GLU A 86 9.87 -17.57 11.06
C GLU A 86 10.62 -17.16 9.79
N VAL A 87 11.73 -16.44 9.94
CA VAL A 87 12.56 -15.97 8.82
C VAL A 87 13.87 -16.74 8.84
N ALA A 88 14.14 -17.50 7.78
CA ALA A 88 15.38 -18.24 7.59
C ALA A 88 16.24 -17.59 6.49
N TYR A 89 17.52 -17.39 6.78
CA TYR A 89 18.50 -16.83 5.84
C TYR A 89 19.43 -17.92 5.31
N LEU A 90 19.94 -17.73 4.09
CA LEU A 90 21.02 -18.57 3.57
C LEU A 90 22.31 -18.28 4.34
N GLN A 91 23.08 -19.32 4.63
CA GLN A 91 24.40 -19.18 5.28
C GLN A 91 25.44 -18.57 4.33
N GLU A 92 25.31 -18.84 3.04
CA GLU A 92 26.21 -18.35 1.99
C GLU A 92 25.41 -17.73 0.84
N PRO A 93 25.95 -16.70 0.14
CA PRO A 93 25.30 -16.11 -1.03
C PRO A 93 25.13 -17.14 -2.14
N THR A 94 23.98 -17.12 -2.83
CA THR A 94 23.70 -18.00 -3.96
C THR A 94 23.80 -17.25 -5.27
N ALA A 95 24.51 -17.81 -6.25
CA ALA A 95 24.63 -17.23 -7.59
C ALA A 95 23.34 -17.42 -8.42
N ASP A 96 22.63 -18.52 -8.22
CA ASP A 96 21.38 -18.86 -8.90
C ASP A 96 20.23 -18.94 -7.90
N TYR A 97 19.60 -17.79 -7.65
CA TYR A 97 18.49 -17.66 -6.73
C TYR A 97 17.23 -18.39 -7.21
N VAL A 98 17.04 -18.57 -8.52
CA VAL A 98 15.86 -19.24 -9.09
C VAL A 98 15.93 -20.73 -8.76
N ARG A 99 17.07 -21.37 -9.04
CA ARG A 99 17.27 -22.78 -8.72
C ARG A 99 17.21 -23.03 -7.22
N LYS A 100 17.84 -22.17 -6.41
CA LYS A 100 17.82 -22.33 -4.95
C LYS A 100 16.43 -22.13 -4.35
N ALA A 101 15.63 -21.20 -4.88
CA ALA A 101 14.25 -21.01 -4.47
C ALA A 101 13.38 -22.25 -4.79
N ALA A 102 13.54 -22.84 -5.98
CA ALA A 102 12.83 -24.06 -6.35
C ALA A 102 13.21 -25.24 -5.43
N GLU A 103 14.49 -25.41 -5.12
CA GLU A 103 14.98 -26.44 -4.18
C GLU A 103 14.39 -26.25 -2.77
N VAL A 104 14.40 -25.02 -2.25
CA VAL A 104 13.84 -24.70 -0.93
C VAL A 104 12.33 -24.93 -0.90
N ALA A 105 11.59 -24.48 -1.91
CA ALA A 105 10.15 -24.71 -2.02
C ALA A 105 9.82 -26.20 -2.04
N TRP A 106 10.59 -27.00 -2.80
CA TRP A 106 10.44 -28.44 -2.85
C TRP A 106 10.75 -29.10 -1.50
N ASN A 107 11.83 -28.70 -0.83
CA ASN A 107 12.21 -29.21 0.50
C ASN A 107 11.18 -28.87 1.58
N ILE A 108 10.60 -27.67 1.56
CA ILE A 108 9.51 -27.27 2.45
C ILE A 108 8.31 -28.17 2.22
N ASN A 109 7.92 -28.36 0.96
CA ASN A 109 6.80 -29.22 0.58
C ASN A 109 7.01 -30.66 1.10
N LEU A 110 8.16 -31.27 0.85
CA LEU A 110 8.48 -32.63 1.31
C LEU A 110 8.49 -32.79 2.84
N ARG A 111 9.01 -31.80 3.59
CA ARG A 111 8.99 -31.82 5.06
C ARG A 111 7.58 -31.78 5.63
N VAL A 112 6.67 -31.06 4.97
CA VAL A 112 5.26 -31.05 5.36
C VAL A 112 4.66 -32.45 5.18
N TYR A 113 4.92 -33.12 4.05
CA TYR A 113 4.42 -34.48 3.82
C TYR A 113 4.95 -35.52 4.81
N SER A 114 6.16 -35.36 5.37
CA SER A 114 6.69 -36.28 6.38
C SER A 114 6.10 -36.07 7.78
N ILE A 115 5.48 -34.93 8.06
CA ILE A 115 4.87 -34.61 9.37
C ILE A 115 3.45 -35.17 9.47
N PHE A 116 2.76 -35.35 8.34
CA PHE A 116 1.37 -35.83 8.28
C PHE A 116 1.24 -37.35 8.06
N ARG A 117 2.32 -38.11 8.20
CA ARG A 117 2.34 -39.59 8.11
C ARG A 117 2.94 -40.18 9.37
#